data_AF-A0A2N9JBB9-F1
#
_entry.id   AF-A0A2N9JBB9-F1
#
_cell.length_a   1.000
_cell.length_b   1.000
_cell.length_c   1.000
_cell.angle_alpha   90.00
_cell.angle_beta   90.00
_cell.angle_gamma   90.00
#
_symmetry.space_group_name_H-M   'P 1'
#
loop_
_entity.id
_entity.type
_entity.pdbx_description
1 polymer ?
#
loop_
_entity_poly.entity_id
_entity_poly.type
_entity_poly.pdbx_seq_one_letter_code
_entity_poly.pdbx_strand_id
1 'polypeptide(L)'
;MYGLASVQVYGLQSAMKELNFRGVMVVFRRALGKIAAELYSFWNFLTCLYGISPETFQENQNLSSFFKVLTTSTDEDNKVYVSTVRAHSYPVTAFQWHPEKNAFEWGLSMIPHSEDAVQVTQHVANFLVSEARKSLNRPPARRVLDNLIYNYSPTYCGKAGKGYDEVYIFS
;
A
#
# COMPACT_ATOMS: atom_id res chain seq x y z
N MET A 1 -9.38 -9.12 -20.53
CA MET A 1 -9.74 -9.64 -19.20
C MET A 1 -8.47 -9.44 -18.39
N TYR A 2 -8.40 -8.39 -17.57
CA TYR A 2 -7.13 -7.91 -17.00
C TYR A 2 -6.90 -8.59 -15.66
N GLY A 3 -5.85 -9.41 -15.60
CA GLY A 3 -5.39 -10.16 -14.42
C GLY A 3 -4.01 -9.68 -13.94
N LEU A 4 -3.81 -9.90 -12.65
CA LEU A 4 -2.70 -9.72 -11.69
C LEU A 4 -1.39 -9.03 -12.12
N ALA A 5 -0.73 -8.37 -11.15
CA ALA A 5 0.46 -7.59 -11.43
C ALA A 5 1.43 -7.46 -10.23
N SER A 6 2.74 -7.62 -10.49
CA SER A 6 3.87 -7.83 -9.56
C SER A 6 4.75 -6.61 -9.30
N VAL A 7 4.79 -6.12 -8.05
CA VAL A 7 5.66 -4.98 -7.66
C VAL A 7 7.10 -5.46 -7.51
N GLN A 8 8.03 -4.87 -8.27
CA GLN A 8 9.43 -5.25 -8.19
C GLN A 8 10.01 -4.87 -6.81
N VAL A 9 10.54 -5.88 -6.12
CA VAL A 9 11.26 -5.87 -4.84
C VAL A 9 12.21 -4.68 -4.65
N TYR A 10 13.03 -4.41 -5.68
CA TYR A 10 14.02 -3.34 -5.63
C TYR A 10 13.35 -1.96 -5.58
N GLY A 11 12.16 -1.84 -6.15
CA GLY A 11 11.27 -0.69 -6.00
C GLY A 11 10.80 -0.54 -4.56
N LEU A 12 10.25 -1.59 -3.94
CA LEU A 12 9.72 -1.51 -2.58
C LEU A 12 10.82 -1.13 -1.56
N GLN A 13 12.01 -1.73 -1.66
CA GLN A 13 13.15 -1.36 -0.83
C GLN A 13 13.62 0.09 -1.07
N SER A 14 13.60 0.57 -2.31
CA SER A 14 13.98 1.95 -2.64
C SER A 14 12.93 2.95 -2.15
N ALA A 15 11.65 2.64 -2.29
CA ALA A 15 10.56 3.44 -1.74
C ALA A 15 10.62 3.51 -0.21
N MET A 16 10.87 2.38 0.47
CA MET A 16 11.04 2.39 1.92
C MET A 16 12.30 3.18 2.35
N LYS A 17 13.40 3.13 1.57
CA LYS A 17 14.57 3.98 1.83
C LYS A 17 14.25 5.47 1.64
N GLU A 18 13.54 5.85 0.59
CA GLU A 18 13.16 7.24 0.31
C GLU A 18 12.10 7.80 1.27
N LEU A 19 11.27 6.94 1.87
CA LEU A 19 10.33 7.30 2.93
C LEU A 19 11.00 7.44 4.32
N ASN A 20 12.34 7.39 4.39
CA ASN A 20 13.18 7.66 5.57
C ASN A 20 12.91 6.73 6.78
N PHE A 21 12.70 5.43 6.53
CA PHE A 21 12.66 4.41 7.58
C PHE A 21 14.06 4.09 8.15
N ARG A 22 14.71 5.05 8.84
CA ARG A 22 16.10 4.91 9.35
C ARG A 22 16.29 3.84 10.44
N GLY A 23 15.22 3.37 11.07
CA GLY A 23 15.28 2.27 12.06
C GLY A 23 15.36 0.86 11.44
N VAL A 24 15.17 0.73 10.13
CA VAL A 24 14.92 -0.56 9.45
C VAL A 24 16.18 -1.18 8.82
N MET A 25 17.28 -0.42 8.70
CA MET A 25 18.52 -0.94 8.09
C MET A 25 19.19 -2.10 8.86
N VAL A 26 18.94 -2.21 10.17
CA VAL A 26 19.59 -3.23 11.01
C VAL A 26 18.93 -4.61 10.87
N VAL A 27 17.64 -4.67 10.55
CA VAL A 27 16.90 -5.93 10.35
C VAL A 27 17.18 -6.51 8.94
N PHE A 28 17.24 -5.66 7.92
CA PHE A 28 17.42 -6.10 6.53
C PHE A 28 18.82 -6.65 6.19
N ARG A 29 19.89 -6.27 6.91
CA ARG A 29 21.25 -6.80 6.64
C ARG A 29 21.39 -8.29 6.97
N ARG A 30 20.55 -8.87 7.82
CA ARG A 30 20.62 -10.29 8.22
C ARG A 30 19.81 -11.25 7.33
N ALA A 31 18.99 -10.73 6.41
CA ALA A 31 18.00 -11.53 5.67
C ALA A 31 18.23 -11.60 4.14
N LEU A 32 19.36 -11.06 3.66
CA LEU A 32 19.68 -10.92 2.22
C LEU A 32 19.66 -12.24 1.41
N GLY A 33 19.83 -13.40 2.05
CA GLY A 33 19.85 -14.70 1.36
C GLY A 33 18.51 -15.44 1.28
N LYS A 34 17.54 -15.12 2.15
CA LYS A 34 16.23 -15.80 2.22
C LYS A 34 15.10 -14.99 1.60
N ILE A 35 15.25 -13.67 1.63
CA ILE A 35 14.33 -12.72 1.00
C ILE A 35 14.20 -12.98 -0.51
N ALA A 36 15.27 -13.33 -1.24
CA ALA A 36 15.22 -13.53 -2.70
C ALA A 36 14.27 -14.65 -3.18
N ALA A 37 14.07 -15.71 -2.37
CA ALA A 37 13.16 -16.81 -2.72
C ALA A 37 11.71 -16.52 -2.26
N GLU A 38 11.53 -15.81 -1.15
CA GLU A 38 10.21 -15.44 -0.64
C GLU A 38 9.60 -14.24 -1.40
N LEU A 39 10.42 -13.44 -2.07
CA LEU A 39 9.99 -12.37 -2.97
C LEU A 39 9.36 -12.86 -4.28
N TYR A 40 9.57 -14.13 -4.65
CA TYR A 40 8.78 -14.76 -5.72
C TYR A 40 7.34 -15.04 -5.27
N SER A 41 7.06 -14.97 -3.96
CA SER A 41 5.72 -15.09 -3.36
C SER A 41 5.11 -13.73 -2.98
N PHE A 42 5.73 -12.62 -3.39
CA PHE A 42 5.14 -11.26 -3.36
C PHE A 42 4.05 -11.13 -4.45
N TRP A 43 3.18 -12.14 -4.54
CA TRP A 43 2.10 -12.23 -5.49
C TRP A 43 1.01 -11.24 -5.11
N ASN A 44 1.03 -10.13 -5.85
CA ASN A 44 -0.13 -9.55 -6.51
C ASN A 44 -1.38 -9.38 -5.65
N PHE A 45 -1.57 -8.18 -5.12
CA PHE A 45 -2.93 -7.70 -4.92
C PHE A 45 -3.12 -6.27 -5.40
N LEU A 46 -3.51 -6.21 -6.67
CA LEU A 46 -4.11 -5.06 -7.32
C LEU A 46 -5.52 -5.47 -7.72
N THR A 47 -6.51 -4.95 -7.00
CA THR A 47 -7.91 -5.04 -7.43
C THR A 47 -8.24 -4.03 -8.54
N CYS A 48 -7.30 -3.14 -8.86
CA CYS A 48 -7.45 -2.21 -9.96
C CYS A 48 -7.15 -2.90 -11.29
N LEU A 49 -8.20 -3.01 -12.11
CA LEU A 49 -8.15 -3.48 -13.51
C LEU A 49 -7.32 -2.59 -14.44
N TYR A 50 -6.91 -1.40 -13.98
CA TYR A 50 -6.22 -0.40 -14.76
C TYR A 50 -4.97 0.09 -14.02
N GLY A 51 -3.92 0.38 -14.77
CA GLY A 51 -2.69 1.01 -14.30
C GLY A 51 -2.22 2.08 -15.28
N ILE A 52 -1.42 3.03 -14.79
CA ILE A 52 -0.81 4.07 -15.63
C ILE A 52 0.61 3.62 -15.98
N SER A 53 0.93 3.51 -17.27
CA SER A 53 2.29 3.19 -17.72
C SER A 53 3.26 4.33 -17.34
N PRO A 54 4.56 4.05 -17.11
CA PRO A 54 5.54 5.11 -16.85
C PRO A 54 5.60 6.16 -17.96
N GLU A 55 5.41 5.75 -19.22
CA GLU A 55 5.37 6.65 -20.38
C GLU A 55 4.18 7.60 -20.28
N THR A 56 2.96 7.09 -20.14
CA THR A 56 1.75 7.92 -19.99
C THR A 56 1.82 8.82 -18.76
N PHE A 57 2.40 8.34 -17.66
CA PHE A 57 2.64 9.16 -16.47
C PHE A 57 3.59 10.33 -16.78
N GLN A 58 4.69 10.06 -17.49
CA GLN A 58 5.71 11.06 -17.81
C GLN A 58 5.23 12.11 -18.81
N GLU A 59 4.49 11.68 -19.84
CA GLU A 59 3.90 12.54 -20.86
C GLU A 59 2.84 13.49 -20.29
N ASN A 60 2.13 13.07 -19.24
CA ASN A 60 1.17 13.92 -18.56
C ASN A 60 1.87 14.90 -17.62
N GLN A 61 2.07 16.14 -18.08
CA GLN A 61 2.75 17.18 -17.32
C GLN A 61 2.13 17.46 -15.95
N ASN A 62 0.82 17.31 -15.77
CA ASN A 62 0.18 17.50 -14.47
C ASN A 62 0.57 16.41 -13.47
N LEU A 63 0.72 15.16 -13.94
CA LEU A 63 1.16 14.05 -13.10
C LEU A 63 2.65 14.11 -12.83
N SER A 64 3.47 14.23 -13.89
CA SER A 64 4.94 14.18 -13.77
C SER A 64 5.56 15.39 -13.07
N SER A 65 4.90 16.55 -13.09
CA SER A 65 5.34 17.72 -12.30
C SER A 65 4.87 17.69 -10.84
N PHE A 66 3.78 16.98 -10.54
CA PHE A 66 3.23 16.92 -9.17
C PHE A 66 3.81 15.74 -8.37
N PHE A 67 3.99 14.60 -9.02
CA PHE A 67 4.35 13.33 -8.40
C PHE A 67 5.70 12.79 -8.88
N LYS A 68 6.51 12.33 -7.92
CA LYS A 68 7.67 11.46 -8.16
C LYS A 68 7.22 10.00 -8.11
N VAL A 69 7.60 9.22 -9.13
CA VAL A 69 7.48 7.76 -9.11
C VAL A 69 8.50 7.18 -8.14
N LEU A 70 8.04 6.39 -7.17
CA LEU A 70 8.89 5.66 -6.22
C LEU A 70 9.09 4.21 -6.65
N THR A 71 8.03 3.57 -7.14
CA THR A 71 8.08 2.19 -7.61
C THR A 71 7.25 2.00 -8.87
N THR A 72 7.71 1.08 -9.71
CA THR A 72 6.94 0.49 -10.78
C THR A 72 6.73 -1.00 -10.50
N SER A 73 5.91 -1.61 -11.33
CA SER A 73 5.43 -2.97 -11.18
C SER A 73 5.01 -3.48 -12.54
N THR A 74 4.87 -4.79 -12.69
CA THR A 74 4.65 -5.42 -14.00
C THR A 74 3.41 -6.31 -13.97
N ASP A 75 2.50 -6.21 -14.94
CA ASP A 75 1.32 -7.09 -15.01
C ASP A 75 1.64 -8.49 -15.57
N GLU A 76 0.64 -9.38 -15.57
CA GLU A 76 0.72 -10.73 -16.14
C GLU A 76 1.13 -10.75 -17.63
N ASP A 77 0.83 -9.68 -18.37
CA ASP A 77 1.21 -9.50 -19.78
C ASP A 77 2.62 -8.88 -19.92
N ASN A 78 3.39 -8.77 -18.83
CA ASN A 78 4.69 -8.11 -18.76
C ASN A 78 4.69 -6.59 -19.02
N LYS A 79 3.54 -5.92 -18.89
CA LYS A 79 3.45 -4.46 -19.05
C LYS A 79 3.76 -3.76 -17.73
N VAL A 80 4.63 -2.76 -17.81
CA VAL A 80 5.05 -1.98 -16.64
C VAL A 80 4.06 -0.85 -16.36
N TYR A 81 3.73 -0.66 -15.09
CA TYR A 81 2.91 0.46 -14.60
C TYR A 81 3.50 1.05 -13.31
N VAL A 82 3.10 2.28 -13.03
CA VAL A 82 3.45 3.02 -11.82
C VAL A 82 2.68 2.43 -10.63
N SER A 83 3.39 1.97 -9.60
CA SER A 83 2.78 1.29 -8.44
C SER A 83 2.81 2.09 -7.14
N THR A 84 3.72 3.06 -7.00
CA THR A 84 3.74 3.98 -5.85
C THR A 84 4.31 5.31 -6.27
N VAL A 85 3.66 6.39 -5.87
CA VAL A 85 4.09 7.76 -6.12
C VAL A 85 4.02 8.61 -4.87
N ARG A 86 4.83 9.68 -4.83
CA ARG A 86 4.79 10.69 -3.78
C ARG A 86 4.87 12.08 -4.39
N ALA A 87 4.05 13.01 -3.91
CA ALA A 87 4.08 14.38 -4.38
C ALA A 87 5.40 15.07 -4.01
N HIS A 88 5.90 15.94 -4.88
CA HIS A 88 7.17 16.65 -4.66
C HIS A 88 7.11 17.60 -3.45
N SER A 89 6.01 18.34 -3.33
CA SER A 89 5.90 19.45 -2.37
C SER A 89 4.76 19.29 -1.37
N TYR A 90 3.97 18.22 -1.47
CA TYR A 90 2.81 17.98 -0.62
C TYR A 90 2.93 16.63 0.10
N PRO A 91 2.35 16.46 1.30
CA PRO A 91 2.33 15.19 2.02
C PRO A 91 1.28 14.22 1.43
N VAL A 92 1.33 14.02 0.11
CA VAL A 92 0.46 13.11 -0.63
C VAL A 92 1.31 11.94 -1.12
N THR A 93 0.95 10.74 -0.71
CA THR A 93 1.55 9.47 -1.18
C THR A 93 0.41 8.58 -1.65
N ALA A 94 0.55 7.96 -2.81
CA ALA A 94 -0.46 7.09 -3.37
C ALA A 94 0.14 5.73 -3.71
N PHE A 95 -0.62 4.69 -3.40
CA PHE A 95 -0.29 3.30 -3.66
C PHE A 95 -1.32 2.75 -4.63
N GLN A 96 -0.85 2.07 -5.67
CA GLN A 96 -1.74 1.35 -6.58
C GLN A 96 -2.21 0.05 -5.91
N TRP A 97 -1.34 -0.59 -5.12
CA TRP A 97 -1.55 -1.84 -4.40
C TRP A 97 -2.20 -1.61 -3.02
N HIS A 98 -2.65 -2.70 -2.40
CA HIS A 98 -3.44 -2.69 -1.16
C HIS A 98 -2.62 -3.13 0.08
N PRO A 99 -1.88 -2.22 0.74
CA PRO A 99 -1.06 -2.56 1.90
C PRO A 99 -1.85 -3.10 3.09
N GLU A 100 -3.14 -2.78 3.20
CA GLU A 100 -4.00 -3.20 4.32
C GLU A 100 -4.32 -4.70 4.30
N LYS A 101 -4.39 -5.31 3.12
CA LYS A 101 -4.96 -6.65 2.96
C LYS A 101 -4.12 -7.75 3.58
N ASN A 102 -2.79 -7.61 3.54
CA ASN A 102 -1.86 -8.64 4.01
C ASN A 102 -2.10 -9.04 5.48
N ALA A 103 -2.54 -8.10 6.33
CA ALA A 103 -2.76 -8.34 7.74
C ALA A 103 -4.22 -8.62 8.11
N PHE A 104 -5.17 -8.22 7.27
CA PHE A 104 -6.58 -8.09 7.69
C PHE A 104 -7.61 -8.79 6.79
N GLU A 105 -7.23 -9.24 5.59
CA GLU A 105 -8.20 -9.79 4.62
C GLU A 105 -7.85 -11.20 4.17
N TRP A 106 -8.72 -12.17 4.47
CA TRP A 106 -8.50 -13.60 4.22
C TRP A 106 -9.39 -14.17 3.12
N GLY A 107 -10.34 -13.37 2.60
CA GLY A 107 -11.31 -13.83 1.61
C GLY A 107 -10.72 -14.36 0.30
N LEU A 108 -9.44 -14.08 -0.01
CA LEU A 108 -8.77 -14.56 -1.22
C LEU A 108 -7.42 -15.17 -0.90
N SER A 109 -7.20 -16.42 -1.32
CA SER A 109 -5.96 -17.18 -1.04
C SER A 109 -4.69 -16.60 -1.65
N MET A 110 -4.84 -15.69 -2.63
CA MET A 110 -3.72 -15.01 -3.27
C MET A 110 -3.16 -13.83 -2.46
N ILE A 111 -3.84 -13.41 -1.39
CA ILE A 111 -3.35 -12.32 -0.53
C ILE A 111 -2.15 -12.84 0.28
N PRO A 112 -1.01 -12.12 0.28
CA PRO A 112 0.18 -12.59 0.98
C PRO A 112 0.04 -12.36 2.49
N HIS A 113 0.23 -13.43 3.27
CA HIS A 113 0.16 -13.43 4.73
C HIS A 113 1.48 -13.83 5.40
N SER A 114 2.61 -13.74 4.68
CA SER A 114 3.92 -13.97 5.27
C SER A 114 4.27 -12.90 6.30
N GLU A 115 5.25 -13.18 7.17
CA GLU A 115 5.74 -12.21 8.15
C GLU A 115 6.17 -10.90 7.47
N ASP A 116 6.92 -10.99 6.38
CA ASP A 116 7.37 -9.84 5.59
C ASP A 116 6.19 -9.03 5.03
N ALA A 117 5.15 -9.70 4.53
CA ALA A 117 3.96 -9.03 3.99
C ALA A 117 3.20 -8.24 5.07
N VAL A 118 3.08 -8.80 6.27
CA VAL A 118 2.49 -8.11 7.43
C VAL A 118 3.36 -6.96 7.91
N GLN A 119 4.68 -7.11 7.90
CA GLN A 119 5.61 -6.02 8.22
C GLN A 119 5.45 -4.84 7.25
N VAL A 120 5.24 -5.11 5.96
CA VAL A 120 4.93 -4.05 4.98
C VAL A 120 3.67 -3.26 5.37
N THR A 121 2.57 -3.94 5.72
CA THR A 121 1.34 -3.27 6.23
C THR A 121 1.64 -2.36 7.40
N GLN A 122 2.37 -2.87 8.41
CA GLN A 122 2.72 -2.13 9.60
C GLN A 122 3.59 -0.90 9.29
N HIS A 123 4.54 -1.03 8.35
CA HIS A 123 5.41 0.07 7.96
C HIS A 123 4.64 1.19 7.24
N VAL A 124 3.76 0.84 6.30
CA VAL A 124 2.91 1.80 5.59
C VAL A 124 2.00 2.54 6.59
N ALA A 125 1.36 1.81 7.50
CA ALA A 125 0.52 2.40 8.54
C ALA A 125 1.32 3.35 9.46
N ASN A 126 2.51 2.94 9.91
CA ASN A 126 3.38 3.77 10.73
C ASN A 126 3.79 5.05 10.02
N PHE A 127 4.14 4.97 8.73
CA PHE A 127 4.46 6.14 7.92
C PHE A 127 3.27 7.10 7.83
N LEU A 128 2.08 6.61 7.48
CA LEU A 128 0.87 7.43 7.38
C LEU A 128 0.57 8.16 8.71
N VAL A 129 0.60 7.44 9.83
CA VAL A 129 0.38 8.03 11.15
C VAL A 129 1.49 9.04 11.49
N SER A 130 2.74 8.80 11.10
CA SER A 130 3.83 9.74 11.30
C SER A 130 3.66 11.05 10.51
N GLU A 131 3.14 10.99 9.28
CA GLU A 131 2.80 12.17 8.49
C GLU A 131 1.61 12.91 9.12
N ALA A 132 0.57 12.19 9.56
CA ALA A 132 -0.60 12.78 10.21
C ALA A 132 -0.23 13.54 11.51
N ARG A 133 0.75 13.06 12.28
CA ARG A 133 1.24 13.73 13.50
C ARG A 133 1.87 15.10 13.24
N LYS A 134 2.31 15.38 12.01
CA LYS A 134 2.84 16.71 11.63
C LYS A 134 1.72 17.75 11.49
N SER A 135 0.46 17.33 11.41
CA SER A 135 -0.68 18.24 11.37
C SER A 135 -0.90 18.91 12.73
N LEU A 136 -1.18 20.22 12.69
CA LEU A 136 -1.58 21.01 13.85
C LEU A 136 -3.08 20.89 14.18
N ASN A 137 -3.84 20.09 13.43
CA ASN A 137 -5.28 19.94 13.65
C ASN A 137 -5.58 19.36 15.05
N ARG A 138 -6.34 20.08 15.86
CA ARG A 138 -6.75 19.69 17.22
C ARG A 138 -8.25 19.97 17.41
N PRO A 139 -9.14 19.09 16.91
CA PRO A 139 -10.58 19.25 17.08
C PRO A 139 -10.99 19.13 18.57
N PRO A 140 -12.11 19.75 18.98
CA PRO A 140 -12.63 19.62 20.34
C PRO A 140 -12.91 18.15 20.71
N ALA A 141 -12.58 17.76 21.94
CA ALA A 141 -12.68 16.37 22.39
C ALA A 141 -14.07 15.75 22.16
N ARG A 142 -15.14 16.50 22.43
CA ARG A 142 -16.51 16.03 22.18
C ARG A 142 -16.75 15.70 20.70
N ARG A 143 -16.31 16.58 19.80
CA ARG A 143 -16.41 16.34 18.35
C ARG A 143 -15.63 15.10 17.93
N VAL A 144 -14.47 14.83 18.54
CA VAL A 144 -13.72 13.60 18.28
C VAL A 144 -14.56 12.39 18.68
N LEU A 145 -15.02 12.34 19.93
CA LEU A 145 -15.79 11.21 20.46
C LEU A 145 -17.04 10.91 19.64
N ASP A 146 -17.75 11.94 19.18
CA ASP A 146 -18.96 11.80 18.36
C ASP A 146 -18.65 11.24 16.94
N ASN A 147 -17.40 11.29 16.47
CA ASN A 147 -16.99 10.93 15.10
C ASN A 147 -16.01 9.74 15.03
N LEU A 148 -15.72 9.05 16.13
CA LEU A 148 -14.84 7.87 16.12
C LEU A 148 -15.53 6.68 15.43
N ILE A 149 -14.75 5.85 14.74
CA ILE A 149 -15.24 4.62 14.10
C ILE A 149 -15.85 3.63 15.12
N TYR A 150 -15.50 3.75 16.40
CA TYR A 150 -16.05 2.95 17.50
C TYR A 150 -17.55 3.16 17.73
N ASN A 151 -18.14 4.21 17.17
CA ASN A 151 -19.59 4.45 17.22
C ASN A 151 -20.38 3.59 16.22
N TYR A 152 -19.70 2.76 15.43
CA TYR A 152 -20.29 1.94 14.39
C TYR A 152 -19.90 0.47 14.58
N SER A 153 -20.75 -0.44 14.10
CA SER A 153 -20.50 -1.88 14.10
C SER A 153 -20.25 -2.36 12.67
N PRO A 154 -19.18 -3.11 12.41
CA PRO A 154 -18.97 -3.71 11.10
C PRO A 154 -19.95 -4.86 10.85
N THR A 155 -20.19 -5.17 9.58
CA THR A 155 -20.90 -6.36 9.12
C THR A 155 -19.89 -7.35 8.56
N TYR A 156 -19.92 -8.59 9.07
CA TYR A 156 -19.09 -9.67 8.54
C TYR A 156 -19.59 -10.14 7.18
N CYS A 157 -18.74 -10.03 6.16
CA CYS A 157 -19.00 -10.41 4.77
C CYS A 157 -18.02 -11.48 4.24
N GLY A 158 -16.98 -11.85 5.00
CA GLY A 158 -15.92 -12.76 4.57
C GLY A 158 -16.38 -14.16 4.14
N LYS A 159 -17.55 -14.63 4.59
CA LYS A 159 -18.14 -15.91 4.12
C LYS A 159 -18.35 -15.96 2.61
N ALA A 160 -18.47 -14.81 1.95
CA ALA A 160 -18.60 -14.77 0.50
C ALA A 160 -17.33 -15.21 -0.24
N GLY A 161 -16.18 -15.31 0.44
CA GLY A 161 -14.90 -15.70 -0.17
C GLY A 161 -14.43 -14.73 -1.26
N LYS A 162 -14.87 -13.47 -1.18
CA LYS A 162 -14.54 -12.39 -2.12
C LYS A 162 -14.77 -11.04 -1.45
N GLY A 163 -14.01 -10.03 -1.86
CA GLY A 163 -14.17 -8.66 -1.38
C GLY A 163 -13.41 -8.40 -0.07
N TYR A 164 -14.16 -8.02 0.97
CA TYR A 164 -13.64 -7.68 2.30
C TYR A 164 -14.30 -8.56 3.36
N ASP A 165 -13.55 -8.91 4.40
CA ASP A 165 -14.00 -9.75 5.50
C ASP A 165 -15.01 -9.01 6.37
N GLU A 166 -14.76 -7.74 6.69
CA GLU A 166 -15.67 -6.87 7.45
C GLU A 166 -15.85 -5.53 6.75
N VAL A 167 -17.09 -5.01 6.73
CA VAL A 167 -17.42 -3.72 6.12
C VAL A 167 -18.30 -2.86 7.03
N TYR A 168 -18.05 -1.55 7.06
CA TYR A 168 -18.93 -0.58 7.70
C TYR A 168 -19.92 -0.01 6.67
N ILE A 169 -21.21 -0.07 6.98
CA ILE A 169 -22.29 0.45 6.12
C ILE A 169 -22.92 1.66 6.80
N PHE A 170 -22.96 2.80 6.11
CA PHE A 170 -23.50 4.06 6.62
C PHE A 170 -24.78 4.43 5.87
N SER A 171 -25.76 4.99 6.58
CA SER A 171 -27.07 5.44 6.06
C SER A 171 -27.24 6.94 6.13
#